data_AF-A0A7Y2XW56-F1
#
_entry.id   AF-A0A7Y2XW56-F1
#
_cell.length_a   1.000
_cell.length_b   1.000
_cell.length_c   1.000
_cell.angle_alpha   90.00
_cell.angle_beta   90.00
_cell.angle_gamma   90.00
#
_symmetry.space_group_name_H-M   'P 1'
#
loop_
_entity.id
_entity.type
_entity.pdbx_description
1 polymer ?
#
loop_
_entity_poly.entity_id
_entity_poly.type
_entity_poly.pdbx_seq_one_letter_code
_entity_poly.pdbx_strand_id
1 'polypeptide(L)'
;MDAAFAEAIEVLEKHDVLDNSIVIVSSDHGEAMMEHGRWGHGPVYWQEGIQIPLYIKIGDNVKSLISETELAHLEENQSYFVSNVDIVPTVLDIIGVATERKFSGQSLLRHYPENIAFSSRGVKKYAALNSHTGFKLIVSNKLRQIQCMNIKSDPTESNVTTFSFAGIEMKPDQVKGYVRNMTECALPYEKVASK
;
A
#
# COMPACT_ATOMS: atom_id res chain seq x y z
N MET A 1 12.65 -12.63 16.61
CA MET A 1 11.43 -12.68 15.80
C MET A 1 11.54 -13.80 14.77
N ASP A 2 12.56 -13.77 13.90
CA ASP A 2 12.83 -14.82 12.91
C ASP A 2 12.82 -16.25 13.48
N ALA A 3 13.63 -16.53 14.52
CA ALA A 3 13.63 -17.84 15.18
C ALA A 3 12.27 -18.28 15.74
N ALA A 4 11.48 -17.34 16.27
CA ALA A 4 10.13 -17.64 16.77
C ALA A 4 9.13 -17.90 15.64
N PHE A 5 9.30 -17.22 14.49
CA PHE A 5 8.55 -17.52 13.29
C PHE A 5 8.89 -18.92 12.76
N ALA A 6 10.17 -19.28 12.70
CA ALA A 6 10.61 -20.62 12.32
C ALA A 6 9.98 -21.70 13.24
N GLU A 7 10.05 -21.51 14.56
CA GLU A 7 9.43 -22.43 15.53
C GLU A 7 7.92 -22.57 15.32
N ALA A 8 7.21 -21.48 15.02
CA ALA A 8 5.78 -21.53 14.71
C ALA A 8 5.49 -22.34 13.43
N ILE A 9 6.31 -22.18 12.38
CA ILE A 9 6.16 -22.97 11.14
C ILE A 9 6.46 -24.45 11.40
N GLU A 10 7.52 -24.77 12.14
CA GLU A 10 7.85 -26.15 12.51
C GLU A 10 6.69 -26.84 13.27
N VAL A 11 5.99 -26.10 14.13
CA VAL A 11 4.79 -26.62 14.81
C VAL A 11 3.66 -26.92 13.82
N LEU A 12 3.42 -26.07 12.82
CA LEU A 12 2.39 -26.32 11.79
C LEU A 12 2.75 -27.52 10.90
N GLU A 13 4.03 -27.68 10.55
CA GLU A 13 4.54 -28.82 9.79
C GLU A 13 4.41 -30.12 10.58
N LYS A 14 4.86 -30.12 11.84
CA LYS A 14 4.79 -31.30 12.72
C LYS A 14 3.39 -31.84 12.94
N HIS A 15 2.37 -30.99 12.81
CA HIS A 15 0.96 -31.38 12.96
C HIS A 15 0.25 -31.62 11.61
N ASP A 16 0.97 -31.60 10.49
CA ASP A 16 0.43 -31.78 9.14
C ASP A 16 -0.73 -30.81 8.79
N VAL A 17 -0.71 -29.61 9.36
CA VAL A 17 -1.76 -28.58 9.15
C VAL A 17 -1.31 -27.45 8.22
N LEU A 18 -0.03 -27.39 7.86
CA LEU A 18 0.50 -26.32 7.02
C LEU A 18 -0.17 -26.28 5.63
N ASP A 19 -0.47 -27.43 5.04
CA ASP A 19 -1.15 -27.52 3.73
C ASP A 19 -2.62 -27.02 3.79
N ASN A 20 -3.21 -27.02 4.98
CA ASN A 20 -4.55 -26.49 5.26
C ASN A 20 -4.52 -25.06 5.82
N SER A 21 -3.37 -24.37 5.75
CA SER A 21 -3.17 -23.06 6.35
C SER A 21 -2.90 -21.97 5.31
N ILE A 22 -3.23 -20.73 5.66
CA ILE A 22 -2.75 -19.52 4.98
C ILE A 22 -1.81 -18.83 5.97
N VAL A 23 -0.54 -18.70 5.61
CA VAL A 23 0.46 -17.99 6.42
C VAL A 23 0.71 -16.63 5.79
N ILE A 24 0.46 -15.57 6.56
CA ILE A 24 0.64 -14.18 6.13
C ILE A 24 1.66 -13.53 7.04
N VAL A 25 2.74 -13.01 6.46
CA VAL A 25 3.76 -12.22 7.15
C VAL A 25 3.70 -10.80 6.62
N SER A 26 3.46 -9.84 7.50
CA SER A 26 3.40 -8.42 7.17
C SER A 26 3.94 -7.57 8.33
N SER A 27 4.10 -6.27 8.08
CA SER A 27 4.36 -5.27 9.11
C SER A 27 3.18 -4.29 9.19
N ASP A 28 2.93 -3.68 10.35
CA ASP A 28 1.93 -2.62 10.47
C ASP A 28 2.40 -1.31 9.83
N HIS A 29 3.70 -1.04 9.93
CA HIS A 29 4.41 0.04 9.26
C HIS A 29 5.90 -0.29 9.04
N GLY A 30 6.60 0.58 8.30
CA GLY A 30 8.05 0.52 8.17
C GLY A 30 8.76 1.31 9.28
N GLU A 31 10.09 1.35 9.25
CA GLU A 31 10.90 2.04 10.24
C GLU A 31 12.06 2.77 9.56
N ALA A 32 12.31 4.02 9.96
CA ALA A 32 13.42 4.80 9.43
C ALA A 32 14.69 4.50 10.22
N MET A 33 15.76 4.16 9.50
CA MET A 33 17.09 3.76 9.96
C MET A 33 18.16 4.75 9.49
N MET A 34 17.89 6.06 9.65
CA MET A 34 18.68 7.22 9.18
C MET A 34 18.42 7.69 7.75
N GLU A 35 17.54 7.05 6.99
CA GLU A 35 17.03 7.60 5.73
C GLU A 35 16.38 8.97 6.00
N HIS A 36 16.63 9.91 5.08
CA HIS A 36 16.15 11.29 5.19
C HIS A 36 16.53 12.00 6.51
N GLY A 37 17.58 11.54 7.21
CA GLY A 37 18.02 12.07 8.50
C GLY A 37 17.05 11.77 9.64
N ARG A 38 16.23 10.71 9.52
CA ARG A 38 15.19 10.34 10.49
C ARG A 38 15.50 8.99 11.10
N TRP A 39 15.17 8.87 12.39
CA TRP A 39 15.20 7.60 13.12
C TRP A 39 13.83 7.39 13.76
N GLY A 40 13.29 6.18 13.69
CA GLY A 40 12.05 5.83 14.39
C GLY A 40 10.76 6.13 13.61
N HIS A 41 9.68 5.51 14.09
CA HIS A 41 8.36 5.49 13.47
C HIS A 41 7.60 6.81 13.73
N GLY A 42 7.93 7.84 12.95
CA GLY A 42 7.17 9.10 12.92
C GLY A 42 6.01 9.09 11.91
N PRO A 43 5.34 10.24 11.64
CA PRO A 43 4.60 10.40 10.39
C PRO A 43 5.60 10.39 9.24
N VAL A 44 5.95 9.20 8.78
CA VAL A 44 6.91 8.92 7.71
C VAL A 44 6.08 8.37 6.56
N TYR A 45 5.83 9.22 5.57
CA TYR A 45 5.22 8.80 4.31
C TYR A 45 6.26 8.49 3.26
N TRP A 46 7.54 8.52 3.61
CA TRP A 46 8.63 8.00 2.80
C TRP A 46 8.58 6.48 2.73
N GLN A 47 9.27 5.87 1.77
CA GLN A 47 9.24 4.43 1.54
C GLN A 47 9.64 3.66 2.80
N GLU A 48 10.63 4.13 3.55
CA GLU A 48 11.05 3.48 4.80
C GLU A 48 9.93 3.38 5.85
N GLY A 49 8.89 4.23 5.77
CA GLY A 49 7.75 4.18 6.70
C GLY A 49 6.52 3.43 6.20
N ILE A 50 6.37 3.25 4.89
CA ILE A 50 5.12 2.72 4.29
C ILE A 50 5.31 1.50 3.38
N GLN A 51 6.53 1.25 2.92
CA GLN A 51 6.87 0.06 2.16
C GLN A 51 7.21 -1.05 3.16
N ILE A 52 6.31 -2.01 3.27
CA ILE A 52 6.37 -3.09 4.24
C ILE A 52 6.49 -4.44 3.53
N PRO A 53 7.04 -5.48 4.19
CA PRO A 53 6.92 -6.82 3.68
C PRO A 53 5.45 -7.24 3.64
N LEU A 54 5.06 -7.98 2.60
CA LEU A 54 3.82 -8.74 2.56
C LEU A 54 4.12 -10.08 1.86
N TYR A 55 4.15 -11.15 2.65
CA TYR A 55 4.33 -12.51 2.16
C TYR A 55 3.08 -13.32 2.46
N ILE A 56 2.56 -14.03 1.45
CA ILE A 56 1.39 -14.89 1.58
C ILE A 56 1.79 -16.29 1.07
N LYS A 57 1.83 -17.26 1.98
CA LYS A 57 1.94 -18.68 1.64
C LYS A 57 0.56 -19.31 1.80
N ILE A 58 0.06 -19.89 0.72
CA ILE A 58 -1.19 -20.64 0.70
C ILE A 58 -0.79 -22.13 0.64
N GLY A 59 -1.20 -22.90 1.64
CA GLY A 59 -0.98 -24.35 1.65
C GLY A 59 -1.71 -25.05 0.50
N ASP A 60 -1.20 -26.19 0.04
CA ASP A 60 -1.65 -26.81 -1.21
C ASP A 60 -3.15 -27.18 -1.20
N ASN A 61 -3.69 -27.63 -0.06
CA ASN A 61 -5.11 -27.93 0.06
C ASN A 61 -5.98 -26.67 0.02
N VAL A 62 -5.52 -25.57 0.61
CA VAL A 62 -6.23 -24.28 0.52
C VAL A 62 -6.12 -23.72 -0.90
N LYS A 63 -4.96 -23.86 -1.54
CA LYS A 63 -4.72 -23.41 -2.90
C LYS A 63 -5.65 -24.09 -3.90
N SER A 64 -6.07 -25.33 -3.63
CA SER A 64 -7.06 -26.05 -4.44
C SER A 64 -8.46 -25.42 -4.47
N LEU A 65 -8.76 -24.51 -3.54
CA LEU A 65 -10.02 -23.75 -3.49
C LEU A 65 -10.02 -22.52 -4.41
N ILE A 66 -8.85 -22.14 -4.92
CA ILE A 66 -8.64 -20.92 -5.71
C ILE A 66 -8.59 -21.30 -7.19
N SER A 67 -9.34 -20.60 -8.03
CA SER A 67 -9.32 -20.83 -9.48
C SER A 67 -8.00 -20.38 -10.12
N GLU A 68 -7.70 -20.92 -11.31
CA GLU A 68 -6.52 -20.51 -12.09
C GLU A 68 -6.52 -19.00 -12.39
N THR A 69 -7.69 -18.41 -12.63
CA THR A 69 -7.82 -16.96 -12.86
C THR A 69 -7.50 -16.14 -11.61
N GLU A 70 -7.95 -16.58 -10.44
CA GLU A 70 -7.65 -15.91 -9.17
C GLU A 70 -6.16 -16.04 -8.80
N LEU A 71 -5.54 -17.20 -9.08
CA LEU A 71 -4.09 -17.37 -8.94
C LEU A 71 -3.31 -16.43 -9.87
N ALA A 72 -3.74 -16.30 -11.13
CA ALA A 72 -3.12 -15.37 -12.07
C ALA A 72 -3.23 -13.91 -11.59
N HIS A 73 -4.35 -13.52 -10.95
CA HIS A 73 -4.49 -12.20 -10.35
C HIS A 73 -3.59 -12.00 -9.13
N LEU A 74 -3.39 -13.01 -8.28
CA LEU A 74 -2.41 -12.94 -7.20
C LEU A 74 -0.99 -12.69 -7.73
N GLU A 75 -0.61 -13.37 -8.81
CA GLU A 75 0.68 -13.16 -9.48
C GLU A 75 0.79 -11.76 -10.09
N GLU A 76 -0.24 -11.32 -10.82
CA GLU A 76 -0.33 -9.97 -11.41
C GLU A 76 -0.14 -8.89 -10.34
N ASN A 77 -0.84 -9.04 -9.20
CA ASN A 77 -0.88 -8.07 -8.13
C ASN A 77 0.47 -7.88 -7.41
N GLN A 78 1.44 -8.78 -7.60
CA GLN A 78 2.81 -8.57 -7.12
C GLN A 78 3.52 -7.39 -7.82
N SER A 79 3.03 -6.98 -8.99
CA SER A 79 3.57 -5.82 -9.73
C SER A 79 2.93 -4.49 -9.32
N TYR A 80 1.96 -4.51 -8.40
CA TYR A 80 1.22 -3.34 -7.96
C TYR A 80 1.46 -3.01 -6.48
N PHE A 81 1.21 -1.76 -6.10
CA PHE A 81 1.19 -1.31 -4.71
C PHE A 81 -0.10 -1.76 -4.05
N VAL A 82 0.00 -2.86 -3.31
CA VAL A 82 -1.04 -3.41 -2.44
C VAL A 82 -0.90 -2.89 -1.00
N SER A 83 -1.86 -3.17 -0.14
CA SER A 83 -1.91 -2.65 1.24
C SER A 83 -2.43 -3.68 2.25
N ASN A 84 -2.11 -3.47 3.54
CA ASN A 84 -2.64 -4.29 4.63
C ASN A 84 -4.18 -4.35 4.66
N VAL A 85 -4.87 -3.33 4.13
CA VAL A 85 -6.34 -3.33 4.07
C VAL A 85 -6.92 -4.34 3.07
N ASP A 86 -6.09 -4.87 2.17
CA ASP A 86 -6.44 -5.89 1.18
C ASP A 86 -6.40 -7.32 1.77
N ILE A 87 -5.68 -7.52 2.89
CA ILE A 87 -5.48 -8.85 3.48
C ILE A 87 -6.82 -9.49 3.88
N VAL A 88 -7.66 -8.76 4.60
CA VAL A 88 -8.94 -9.32 5.10
C VAL A 88 -9.87 -9.73 3.97
N PRO A 89 -10.22 -8.87 2.98
CA PRO A 89 -11.06 -9.31 1.87
C PRO A 89 -10.42 -10.43 1.04
N THR A 90 -9.09 -10.47 0.92
CA THR A 90 -8.38 -11.58 0.25
C THR A 90 -8.57 -12.91 0.98
N VAL A 91 -8.37 -12.93 2.30
CA VAL A 91 -8.54 -14.16 3.09
C VAL A 91 -9.98 -14.66 3.01
N LEU A 92 -10.96 -13.76 3.12
CA LEU A 92 -12.39 -14.12 3.03
C LEU A 92 -12.74 -14.73 1.67
N ASP A 93 -12.23 -14.17 0.57
CA ASP A 93 -12.41 -14.74 -0.77
C ASP A 93 -11.75 -16.12 -0.87
N ILE A 94 -10.52 -16.30 -0.37
CA ILE A 94 -9.81 -17.59 -0.40
C ILE A 94 -10.61 -18.70 0.31
N ILE A 95 -11.21 -18.39 1.46
CA ILE A 95 -11.98 -19.37 2.24
C ILE A 95 -13.48 -19.44 1.85
N GLY A 96 -13.89 -18.72 0.78
CA GLY A 96 -15.25 -18.74 0.27
C GLY A 96 -16.32 -18.12 1.20
N VAL A 97 -15.92 -17.18 2.07
CA VAL A 97 -16.85 -16.52 3.00
C VAL A 97 -17.40 -15.24 2.38
N ALA A 98 -18.67 -15.27 2.00
CA ALA A 98 -19.39 -14.09 1.54
C ALA A 98 -19.72 -13.15 2.71
N THR A 99 -19.61 -11.83 2.47
CA THR A 99 -20.00 -10.80 3.44
C THR A 99 -20.52 -9.55 2.74
N GLU A 100 -21.49 -8.88 3.35
CA GLU A 100 -21.98 -7.57 2.90
C GLU A 100 -21.09 -6.42 3.40
N ARG A 101 -20.09 -6.71 4.25
CA ARG A 101 -19.19 -5.70 4.79
C ARG A 101 -18.37 -5.08 3.66
N LYS A 102 -18.38 -3.75 3.61
CA LYS A 102 -17.50 -2.98 2.72
C LYS A 102 -16.13 -2.83 3.38
N PHE A 103 -15.09 -3.26 2.68
CA PHE A 103 -13.69 -3.06 3.08
C PHE A 103 -13.12 -1.82 2.39
N SER A 104 -12.10 -1.22 3.00
CA SER A 104 -11.35 -0.12 2.37
C SER A 104 -10.35 -0.61 1.33
N GLY A 105 -9.93 -1.88 1.43
CA GLY A 105 -9.16 -2.59 0.41
C GLY A 105 -10.03 -3.54 -0.41
N GLN A 106 -9.38 -4.32 -1.25
CA GLN A 106 -10.01 -5.32 -2.11
C GLN A 106 -9.23 -6.63 -2.09
N SER A 107 -9.89 -7.71 -2.49
CA SER A 107 -9.24 -9.01 -2.60
C SER A 107 -8.16 -9.00 -3.66
N LEU A 108 -6.99 -9.54 -3.32
CA LEU A 108 -5.87 -9.75 -4.24
C LEU A 108 -6.09 -10.94 -5.18
N LEU A 109 -7.19 -11.69 -5.02
CA LEU A 109 -7.64 -12.70 -5.99
C LEU A 109 -8.28 -12.09 -7.25
N ARG A 110 -8.38 -10.76 -7.31
CA ARG A 110 -9.00 -10.02 -8.41
C ARG A 110 -7.98 -9.07 -9.00
N HIS A 111 -8.18 -8.69 -10.26
CA HIS A 111 -7.44 -7.58 -10.85
C HIS A 111 -7.56 -6.34 -9.97
N TYR A 112 -6.47 -5.61 -9.76
CA TYR A 112 -6.43 -4.41 -8.92
C TYR A 112 -6.62 -3.14 -9.79
N PRO A 113 -7.87 -2.67 -10.03
CA PRO A 113 -8.19 -1.74 -11.11
C PRO A 113 -7.55 -0.36 -10.99
N GLU A 114 -7.44 0.18 -9.77
CA GLU A 114 -7.02 1.57 -9.59
C GLU A 114 -5.51 1.72 -9.37
N ASN A 115 -4.78 0.63 -9.07
CA ASN A 115 -3.32 0.61 -8.83
C ASN A 115 -2.80 1.74 -7.93
N ILE A 116 -3.67 2.32 -7.11
CA ILE A 116 -3.37 3.44 -6.22
C ILE A 116 -3.34 2.94 -4.79
N ALA A 117 -2.16 3.00 -4.17
CA ALA A 117 -2.02 2.84 -2.73
C ALA A 117 -2.24 4.19 -2.04
N PHE A 118 -2.91 4.17 -0.89
CA PHE A 118 -3.23 5.37 -0.12
C PHE A 118 -3.02 5.16 1.37
N SER A 119 -2.36 6.11 2.01
CA SER A 119 -2.15 6.15 3.45
C SER A 119 -2.54 7.52 4.00
N SER A 120 -3.08 7.55 5.23
CA SER A 120 -3.54 8.79 5.85
C SER A 120 -3.30 8.79 7.35
N ARG A 121 -3.14 9.99 7.91
CA ARG A 121 -3.08 10.22 9.36
C ARG A 121 -4.07 11.33 9.69
N GLY A 122 -5.32 10.91 9.91
CA GLY A 122 -6.46 11.81 10.01
C GLY A 122 -6.63 12.64 8.74
N VAL A 123 -7.13 13.87 8.90
CA VAL A 123 -7.40 14.79 7.77
C VAL A 123 -6.21 15.70 7.41
N LYS A 124 -5.07 15.56 8.11
CA LYS A 124 -3.98 16.53 8.05
C LYS A 124 -2.88 16.15 7.08
N LYS A 125 -2.65 14.85 6.86
CA LYS A 125 -1.62 14.35 5.96
C LYS A 125 -2.05 13.09 5.24
N TYR A 126 -1.68 13.01 3.97
CA TYR A 126 -1.97 11.88 3.09
C TYR A 126 -0.74 11.51 2.27
N ALA A 127 -0.67 10.24 1.88
CA ALA A 127 0.19 9.78 0.82
C ALA A 127 -0.65 9.00 -0.21
N ALA A 128 -0.44 9.28 -1.49
CA ALA A 128 -1.03 8.52 -2.58
C ALA A 128 0.05 8.14 -3.59
N LEU A 129 0.06 6.89 -4.03
CA LEU A 129 1.07 6.34 -4.92
C LEU A 129 0.38 5.59 -6.04
N ASN A 130 0.86 5.75 -7.28
CA ASN A 130 0.33 5.05 -8.43
C ASN A 130 1.36 4.02 -8.94
N SER A 131 0.97 2.75 -8.94
CA SER A 131 1.83 1.63 -9.32
C SER A 131 2.16 1.61 -10.81
N HIS A 132 1.31 2.17 -11.67
CA HIS A 132 1.57 2.22 -13.10
C HIS A 132 2.62 3.29 -13.41
N THR A 133 2.34 4.53 -13.01
CA THR A 133 3.17 5.69 -13.35
C THR A 133 4.39 5.84 -12.45
N GLY A 134 4.37 5.24 -11.25
CA GLY A 134 5.42 5.39 -10.23
C GLY A 134 5.34 6.71 -9.47
N PHE A 135 4.36 7.58 -9.74
CA PHE A 135 4.26 8.85 -9.03
C PHE A 135 3.71 8.68 -7.62
N LYS A 136 4.27 9.48 -6.72
CA LYS A 136 3.89 9.57 -5.31
C LYS A 136 3.66 11.03 -4.93
N LEU A 137 2.56 11.27 -4.23
CA LEU A 137 2.23 12.54 -3.60
C LEU A 137 2.21 12.37 -2.09
N ILE A 138 2.90 13.25 -1.37
CA ILE A 138 2.74 13.44 0.06
C ILE A 138 2.12 14.81 0.28
N VAL A 139 0.91 14.84 0.83
CA VAL A 139 0.15 16.06 1.07
C VAL A 139 0.14 16.37 2.56
N SER A 140 0.43 17.62 2.91
CA SER A 140 0.30 18.14 4.27
C SER A 140 -0.63 19.35 4.26
N ASN A 141 -1.90 19.14 4.64
CA ASN A 141 -2.88 20.23 4.76
C ASN A 141 -2.45 21.26 5.81
N LYS A 142 -1.82 20.81 6.91
CA LYS A 142 -1.29 21.71 7.95
C LYS A 142 -0.21 22.66 7.39
N LEU A 143 0.67 22.15 6.54
CA LEU A 143 1.76 22.95 5.94
C LEU A 143 1.37 23.58 4.61
N ARG A 144 0.21 23.20 4.06
CA ARG A 144 -0.26 23.56 2.71
C ARG A 144 0.77 23.24 1.63
N GLN A 145 1.37 22.05 1.76
CA GLN A 145 2.44 21.57 0.90
C GLN A 145 2.09 20.24 0.26
N ILE A 146 2.54 20.07 -0.97
CA ILE A 146 2.53 18.82 -1.72
C ILE A 146 3.97 18.50 -2.09
N GLN A 147 4.45 17.33 -1.71
CA GLN A 147 5.71 16.78 -2.19
C GLN A 147 5.38 15.75 -3.26
N CYS A 148 6.03 15.86 -4.41
CA CYS A 148 5.87 14.96 -5.54
C CYS A 148 7.22 14.35 -5.92
N MET A 149 7.20 13.06 -6.23
CA MET A 149 8.35 12.31 -6.72
C MET A 149 7.89 11.13 -7.57
N ASN A 150 8.80 10.54 -8.35
CA ASN A 150 8.57 9.27 -9.03
C ASN A 150 9.43 8.18 -8.38
N ILE A 151 8.79 7.28 -7.65
CA ILE A 151 9.47 6.23 -6.87
C ILE A 151 9.97 5.06 -7.71
N LYS A 152 9.55 4.94 -8.97
CA LYS A 152 10.12 3.93 -9.89
C LYS A 152 11.47 4.39 -10.43
N SER A 153 11.59 5.65 -10.82
CA SER A 153 12.86 6.21 -11.30
C SER A 153 13.78 6.67 -10.17
N ASP A 154 13.22 7.01 -9.01
CA ASP A 154 13.96 7.37 -7.80
C ASP A 154 13.40 6.67 -6.56
N PRO A 155 13.76 5.38 -6.35
CA PRO A 155 13.35 4.62 -5.18
C PRO A 155 13.92 5.16 -3.87
N THR A 156 14.94 6.01 -3.91
CA THR A 156 15.51 6.60 -2.68
C THR A 156 14.78 7.85 -2.23
N GLU A 157 13.88 8.38 -3.06
CA GLU A 157 13.12 9.61 -2.81
C GLU A 157 14.02 10.84 -2.58
N SER A 158 15.18 10.86 -3.24
CA SER A 158 16.16 11.95 -3.14
C SER A 158 15.76 13.18 -3.97
N ASN A 159 14.95 13.00 -5.02
CA ASN A 159 14.52 14.03 -5.97
C ASN A 159 13.04 14.35 -5.75
N VAL A 160 12.80 15.30 -4.84
CA VAL A 160 11.44 15.69 -4.44
C VAL A 160 11.13 17.10 -4.92
N THR A 161 10.07 17.23 -5.72
CA THR A 161 9.52 18.53 -6.08
C THR A 161 8.47 18.93 -5.06
N THR A 162 8.65 20.09 -4.42
CA THR A 162 7.71 20.60 -3.41
C THR A 162 6.93 21.78 -3.95
N PHE A 163 5.61 21.71 -3.81
CA PHE A 163 4.67 22.76 -4.16
C PHE A 163 3.93 23.27 -2.93
N SER A 164 3.54 24.54 -2.96
CA SER A 164 2.63 25.12 -1.97
C SER A 164 1.27 25.39 -2.63
N PHE A 165 0.18 25.29 -1.86
CA PHE A 165 -1.18 25.58 -2.35
C PHE A 165 -1.93 26.52 -1.40
N ALA A 166 -2.78 27.39 -1.95
CA ALA A 166 -3.74 28.17 -1.14
C ALA A 166 -5.10 27.43 -1.06
N GLY A 167 -6.20 28.09 -0.66
CA GLY A 167 -7.54 27.45 -0.65
C GLY A 167 -7.82 26.37 0.42
N ILE A 168 -8.86 25.57 0.17
CA ILE A 168 -9.42 24.56 1.10
C ILE A 168 -8.47 23.36 1.22
N GLU A 169 -8.48 22.70 2.38
CA GLU A 169 -7.80 21.43 2.61
C GLU A 169 -8.12 20.41 1.52
N MET A 170 -7.09 19.73 1.01
CA MET A 170 -7.27 18.64 0.06
C MET A 170 -7.93 17.46 0.77
N LYS A 171 -8.92 16.85 0.12
CA LYS A 171 -9.60 15.63 0.59
C LYS A 171 -8.93 14.38 -0.02
N PRO A 172 -9.03 13.21 0.64
CA PRO A 172 -8.47 11.94 0.14
C PRO A 172 -8.75 11.66 -1.34
N ASP A 173 -10.00 11.80 -1.79
CA ASP A 173 -10.39 11.50 -3.17
C ASP A 173 -9.77 12.46 -4.18
N GLN A 174 -9.51 13.72 -3.79
CA GLN A 174 -8.80 14.67 -4.63
C GLN A 174 -7.35 14.22 -4.81
N VAL A 175 -6.67 13.85 -3.71
CA VAL A 175 -5.27 13.38 -3.76
C VAL A 175 -5.15 12.10 -4.61
N LYS A 176 -6.05 11.13 -4.44
CA LYS A 176 -6.09 9.91 -5.27
C LYS A 176 -6.37 10.24 -6.74
N GLY A 177 -7.33 11.13 -6.99
CA GLY A 177 -7.67 11.57 -8.35
C GLY A 177 -6.50 12.24 -9.05
N TYR A 178 -5.69 13.01 -8.33
CA TYR A 178 -4.52 13.67 -8.89
C TYR A 178 -3.43 12.67 -9.29
N VAL A 179 -3.06 11.73 -8.42
CA VAL A 179 -1.98 10.77 -8.73
C VAL A 179 -2.35 9.78 -9.85
N ARG A 180 -3.65 9.60 -10.14
CA ARG A 180 -4.15 8.60 -11.11
C ARG A 180 -3.56 8.76 -12.52
N ASN A 181 -3.42 9.98 -13.00
CA ASN A 181 -2.99 10.26 -14.39
C ASN A 181 -1.72 11.12 -14.45
N MET A 182 -0.90 11.14 -13.39
CA MET A 182 0.32 11.95 -13.40
C MET A 182 1.35 11.39 -14.37
N THR A 183 1.88 12.27 -15.21
CA THR A 183 3.02 12.01 -16.10
C THR A 183 4.26 12.81 -15.68
N GLU A 184 4.09 13.83 -14.84
CA GLU A 184 5.15 14.65 -14.29
C GLU A 184 4.74 15.24 -12.93
N CYS A 185 5.72 15.72 -12.17
CA CYS A 185 5.43 16.50 -10.97
C CYS A 185 4.96 17.90 -11.37
N ALA A 186 3.64 18.07 -11.45
CA ALA A 186 2.98 19.34 -11.69
C ALA A 186 1.78 19.51 -10.74
N LEU A 187 1.49 20.75 -10.37
CA LEU A 187 0.29 21.06 -9.62
C LEU A 187 -0.95 20.89 -10.50
N PRO A 188 -1.97 20.18 -10.01
CA PRO A 188 -3.26 20.21 -10.66
C PRO A 188 -3.92 21.55 -10.34
N TYR A 189 -4.00 22.42 -11.34
CA TYR A 189 -4.60 23.75 -11.36
C TYR A 189 -3.76 24.92 -10.82
N GLU A 190 -3.39 25.82 -11.74
CA GLU A 190 -3.01 27.23 -11.49
C GLU A 190 -4.11 28.05 -10.77
N LYS A 191 -5.31 27.50 -10.53
CA LYS A 191 -6.45 28.19 -9.90
C LYS A 191 -6.58 27.92 -8.40
N VAL A 192 -5.47 27.96 -7.68
CA VAL A 192 -5.51 28.16 -6.22
C VAL A 192 -4.67 29.37 -5.81
N ALA A 193 -4.86 30.47 -6.53
CA ALA A 193 -4.59 31.82 -6.09
C ALA A 193 -5.51 32.79 -6.85
N SER A 194 -6.71 33.02 -6.32
CA SER A 194 -7.42 34.29 -6.54
C SER A 194 -8.21 34.64 -5.29
N LYS A 195 -7.51 35.27 -4.34
CA LYS A 195 -7.85 36.55 -3.71
C LYS A 195 -6.77 36.90 -2.69
#